data_AF-A0A971NHL5-F1
#
_entry.id   AF-A0A971NHL5-F1
#
_cell.length_a   1.000
_cell.length_b   1.000
_cell.length_c   1.000
_cell.angle_alpha   90.00
_cell.angle_beta   90.00
_cell.angle_gamma   90.00
#
_symmetry.space_group_name_H-M   'P 1'
#
loop_
_entity.id
_entity.type
_entity.pdbx_description
1 polymer ?
#
loop_
_entity_poly.entity_id
_entity_poly.type
_entity_poly.pdbx_seq_one_letter_code
_entity_poly.pdbx_strand_id
1 'polypeptide(L)'
;AYVTEPKIDGLSVAVEYIDGKLYRGATRGDGLKGEDVTENLKTIRSLPKIIENAPHRLIVRGEVYMARDTFIELNAQREIDGEKLFANPRNAAAGSLRQLDSKIAASRRLDIIVFNIQYSEGKDFSAHSETLDYLKDIGFPVVPYKLCSGFSDCRGQIEWLGENRDTLPYDIDGAVVKLDDLEKRKALGSTAKAPRWAVAYKYPPEKKETVVQDIVVQVGRTGALTPKAVVSPVRLAGTTVTNATLHNQDIIDRLDIRIGDTVVIQKAGEIIPEILEVVKSKRPRGTKPFIFPDLCPECGSPVVRDEDGSALRCTGAECPAQLLRHLAHFASREAMDIDGLGISLCEALINSGLVKTPADLYYLDAQSVAALDRMGRKSAENLMAAIENSKQRGLAKLLCAFGIRQVGSKAAKALASNYASLDELLSSTEDELCSIPDIGPITADYLVSWLRNPQSLHQIKLLRNAGVSFESHEEKLDNRFAGMTFVLTGALSAFTRDEATAVIESFGGKVSSSVSKKTSYVVAGEESGSKLTKAQSLGIPVLTEGEFCAMIE
;
A
#
# COMPACT_ATOMS: atom_id res chain seq x y z
N ALA A 1 -49.30 -9.02 1.80
CA ALA A 1 -48.11 -8.88 2.65
C ALA A 1 -46.89 -8.59 1.79
N TYR A 2 -45.88 -7.98 2.39
CA TYR A 2 -44.59 -7.66 1.79
C TYR A 2 -43.47 -8.19 2.69
N VAL A 3 -42.32 -8.47 2.11
CA VAL A 3 -41.09 -8.76 2.84
C VAL A 3 -40.19 -7.55 2.74
N THR A 4 -39.76 -7.00 3.88
CA THR A 4 -38.77 -5.93 3.95
C THR A 4 -37.47 -6.46 4.50
N GLU A 5 -36.38 -6.26 3.77
CA GLU A 5 -35.03 -6.78 4.06
C GLU A 5 -33.97 -5.66 3.89
N PRO A 6 -32.81 -5.73 4.57
CA PRO A 6 -31.71 -4.82 4.33
C PRO A 6 -31.17 -4.96 2.90
N LYS A 7 -30.81 -3.84 2.28
CA LYS A 7 -30.13 -3.83 0.98
C LYS A 7 -28.62 -3.84 1.20
N ILE A 8 -28.05 -5.04 1.21
CA ILE A 8 -26.62 -5.27 1.46
C ILE A 8 -25.77 -4.60 0.36
N ASP A 9 -24.72 -3.89 0.74
CA ASP A 9 -23.77 -3.28 -0.21
C ASP A 9 -22.60 -4.23 -0.51
N GLY A 10 -22.81 -5.13 -1.47
CA GLY A 10 -21.81 -6.11 -1.88
C GLY A 10 -21.79 -6.37 -3.38
N LEU A 11 -21.46 -7.62 -3.73
CA LEU A 11 -21.49 -8.15 -5.08
C LEU A 11 -22.47 -9.32 -5.18
N SER A 12 -23.52 -9.13 -5.98
CA SER A 12 -24.50 -10.18 -6.26
C SER A 12 -23.92 -11.34 -7.05
N VAL A 13 -24.20 -12.55 -6.57
CA VAL A 13 -23.81 -13.83 -7.18
C VAL A 13 -25.01 -14.77 -7.29
N ALA A 14 -24.94 -15.68 -8.26
CA ALA A 14 -25.80 -16.84 -8.34
C ALA A 14 -24.98 -18.10 -8.08
N VAL A 15 -25.50 -19.01 -7.26
CA VAL A 15 -24.85 -20.28 -6.92
C VAL A 15 -25.80 -21.41 -7.27
N GLU A 16 -25.32 -22.34 -8.08
CA GLU A 16 -26.06 -23.52 -8.51
C GLU A 16 -25.53 -24.77 -7.79
N TYR A 17 -26.48 -25.55 -7.29
CA TYR A 17 -26.27 -26.83 -6.65
C TYR A 17 -26.91 -27.93 -7.50
N ILE A 18 -26.21 -29.05 -7.64
CA ILE A 18 -26.71 -30.29 -8.25
C ILE A 18 -26.54 -31.39 -7.21
N ASP A 19 -27.62 -32.10 -6.90
CA ASP A 19 -27.66 -33.15 -5.86
C ASP A 19 -27.07 -32.68 -4.52
N GLY A 20 -27.41 -31.45 -4.14
CA GLY A 20 -26.94 -30.82 -2.91
C GLY A 20 -25.46 -30.37 -2.92
N LYS A 21 -24.70 -30.60 -3.99
CA LYS A 21 -23.29 -30.18 -4.10
C LYS A 21 -23.18 -28.89 -4.90
N LEU A 22 -22.38 -27.93 -4.41
CA LEU A 22 -22.07 -26.71 -5.14
C LEU A 22 -21.41 -27.07 -6.48
N TYR A 23 -22.11 -26.79 -7.57
CA TYR A 23 -21.69 -27.13 -8.93
C TYR A 23 -20.95 -25.95 -9.57
N ARG A 24 -21.59 -24.79 -9.62
CA ARG A 24 -20.99 -23.56 -10.16
C ARG A 24 -21.52 -22.32 -9.47
N GLY A 25 -20.77 -21.23 -9.54
CA GLY A 25 -21.26 -19.92 -9.16
C GLY A 25 -20.75 -18.82 -10.08
N ALA A 26 -21.59 -17.83 -10.31
CA ALA A 26 -21.33 -16.76 -11.26
C ALA A 26 -21.68 -15.38 -10.68
N THR A 27 -20.92 -14.37 -11.09
CA THR A 27 -21.27 -12.96 -10.80
C THR A 27 -22.50 -12.54 -11.60
N ARG A 28 -23.16 -11.44 -11.21
CA ARG A 28 -24.33 -10.94 -11.94
C ARG A 28 -24.04 -10.56 -13.40
N GLY A 29 -22.84 -10.04 -13.69
CA GLY A 29 -22.48 -9.47 -14.98
C GLY A 29 -23.55 -8.51 -15.54
N ASP A 30 -23.96 -8.72 -16.79
CA ASP A 30 -25.01 -7.94 -17.48
C ASP A 30 -26.44 -8.42 -17.15
N GLY A 31 -26.58 -9.44 -16.29
CA GLY A 31 -27.85 -10.08 -15.93
C GLY A 31 -28.19 -11.34 -16.74
N LEU A 32 -27.50 -11.57 -17.87
CA LEU A 32 -27.61 -12.77 -18.70
C LEU A 32 -26.32 -13.62 -18.66
N LYS A 33 -25.16 -12.97 -18.73
CA LYS A 33 -23.83 -13.58 -18.66
C LYS A 33 -23.05 -13.00 -17.49
N GLY A 34 -22.54 -13.89 -16.66
CA GLY A 34 -21.69 -13.60 -15.51
C GLY A 34 -20.30 -14.20 -15.66
N GLU A 35 -19.37 -13.73 -14.84
CA GLU A 35 -18.04 -14.35 -14.71
C GLU A 35 -18.14 -15.57 -13.81
N ASP A 36 -17.47 -16.67 -14.18
CA ASP A 36 -17.34 -17.84 -13.31
C ASP A 36 -16.42 -17.50 -12.13
N VAL A 37 -16.95 -17.62 -10.92
CA VAL A 37 -16.23 -17.36 -9.66
C VAL A 37 -16.37 -18.56 -8.71
N THR A 38 -16.59 -19.76 -9.26
CA THR A 38 -16.86 -20.98 -8.49
C THR A 38 -15.78 -21.29 -7.47
N GLU A 39 -14.50 -21.25 -7.88
CA GLU A 39 -13.38 -21.56 -6.98
C GLU A 39 -13.24 -20.54 -5.86
N ASN A 40 -13.50 -19.26 -6.13
CA ASN A 40 -13.46 -18.21 -5.11
C ASN A 40 -14.65 -18.33 -4.14
N LEU A 41 -15.84 -18.65 -4.63
CA LEU A 41 -17.01 -18.90 -3.78
C LEU A 41 -16.79 -20.10 -2.85
N LYS A 42 -16.10 -21.15 -3.27
CA LYS A 42 -15.73 -22.28 -2.41
C LYS A 42 -14.80 -21.89 -1.24
N THR A 43 -14.18 -20.71 -1.28
CA THR A 43 -13.37 -20.22 -0.15
C THR A 43 -14.20 -19.57 0.95
N ILE A 44 -15.44 -19.14 0.65
CA ILE A 44 -16.34 -18.52 1.59
C ILE A 44 -16.84 -19.56 2.59
N ARG A 45 -16.56 -19.34 3.88
CA ARG A 45 -16.86 -20.33 4.94
C ARG A 45 -18.35 -20.45 5.24
N SER A 46 -19.08 -19.36 5.13
CA SER A 46 -20.53 -19.30 5.38
C SER A 46 -21.37 -19.87 4.23
N LEU A 47 -20.78 -20.11 3.05
CA LEU A 47 -21.48 -20.74 1.94
C LEU A 47 -21.45 -22.27 2.10
N PRO A 48 -22.60 -22.96 2.28
CA PRO A 48 -22.62 -24.41 2.33
C PRO A 48 -22.13 -24.99 1.00
N LYS A 49 -21.17 -25.91 1.06
CA LYS A 49 -20.63 -26.60 -0.13
C LYS A 49 -21.43 -27.86 -0.46
N ILE A 50 -22.03 -28.44 0.57
CA ILE A 50 -22.90 -29.61 0.52
C ILE A 50 -24.13 -29.26 1.35
N ILE A 51 -25.30 -29.59 0.82
CA ILE A 51 -26.60 -29.39 1.43
C ILE A 51 -27.29 -30.75 1.46
N GLU A 52 -27.67 -31.19 2.66
CA GLU A 52 -28.42 -32.43 2.82
C GLU A 52 -29.87 -32.24 2.42
N ASN A 53 -30.48 -33.26 1.80
CA ASN A 53 -31.87 -33.25 1.34
C ASN A 53 -32.23 -32.07 0.42
N ALA A 54 -31.26 -31.55 -0.32
CA ALA A 54 -31.50 -30.51 -1.31
C ALA A 54 -32.30 -31.04 -2.51
N PRO A 55 -33.02 -30.17 -3.24
CA PRO A 55 -33.57 -30.51 -4.54
C PRO A 55 -32.45 -30.95 -5.49
N HIS A 56 -32.77 -31.80 -6.47
CA HIS A 56 -31.80 -32.26 -7.48
C HIS A 56 -31.09 -31.06 -8.13
N ARG A 57 -31.82 -29.98 -8.42
CA ARG A 57 -31.25 -28.72 -8.88
C ARG A 57 -31.81 -27.52 -8.11
N LEU A 58 -30.90 -26.73 -7.53
CA LEU A 58 -31.22 -25.53 -6.78
C LEU A 58 -30.30 -24.38 -7.22
N ILE A 59 -30.88 -23.24 -7.58
CA ILE A 59 -30.13 -22.01 -7.88
C ILE A 59 -30.56 -20.95 -6.89
N VAL A 60 -29.60 -20.46 -6.11
CA VAL A 60 -29.80 -19.37 -5.14
C VAL A 60 -29.08 -18.12 -5.59
N ARG A 61 -29.59 -16.96 -5.16
CA ARG A 61 -28.86 -15.69 -5.23
C ARG A 61 -28.54 -15.18 -3.84
N GLY A 62 -27.31 -14.72 -3.72
CA GLY A 62 -26.81 -14.04 -2.54
C GLY A 62 -25.98 -12.82 -2.90
N GLU A 63 -25.64 -12.08 -1.86
CA GLU A 63 -24.73 -10.95 -1.93
C GLU A 63 -23.46 -11.35 -1.19
N VAL A 64 -22.33 -11.38 -1.90
CA VAL A 64 -21.01 -11.53 -1.29
C VAL A 64 -20.57 -10.17 -0.77
N TYR A 65 -20.16 -10.11 0.49
CA TYR A 65 -19.75 -8.88 1.15
C TYR A 65 -18.47 -9.09 1.97
N MET A 66 -17.89 -7.98 2.42
CA MET A 66 -16.78 -7.96 3.34
C MET A 66 -17.26 -7.29 4.63
N ALA A 67 -17.12 -8.00 5.76
CA ALA A 67 -17.47 -7.43 7.06
C ALA A 67 -16.61 -6.19 7.36
N ARG A 68 -17.15 -5.24 8.13
CA ARG A 68 -16.47 -3.96 8.41
C ARG A 68 -15.10 -4.16 9.06
N ASP A 69 -15.03 -5.01 10.08
CA ASP A 69 -13.78 -5.27 10.81
C ASP A 69 -12.73 -5.88 9.88
N THR A 70 -13.14 -6.85 9.05
CA THR A 70 -12.27 -7.44 8.02
C THR A 70 -11.73 -6.40 7.04
N PHE A 71 -12.56 -5.45 6.62
CA PHE A 71 -12.13 -4.37 5.72
C PHE A 71 -11.13 -3.41 6.37
N ILE A 72 -11.36 -3.04 7.63
CA ILE A 72 -10.45 -2.18 8.40
C ILE A 72 -9.09 -2.87 8.57
N GLU A 73 -9.09 -4.14 9.01
CA GLU A 73 -7.86 -4.94 9.12
C GLU A 73 -7.14 -5.07 7.77
N LEU A 74 -7.89 -5.28 6.69
CA LEU A 74 -7.32 -5.44 5.36
C LEU A 74 -6.63 -4.17 4.87
N ASN A 75 -7.26 -3.02 5.06
CA ASN A 75 -6.63 -1.75 4.69
C ASN A 75 -5.44 -1.43 5.59
N ALA A 76 -5.50 -1.73 6.89
CA ALA A 76 -4.35 -1.59 7.77
C ALA A 76 -3.16 -2.43 7.30
N GLN A 77 -3.40 -3.68 6.85
CA GLN A 77 -2.34 -4.52 6.29
C GLN A 77 -1.78 -3.95 4.98
N ARG A 78 -2.65 -3.52 4.06
CA ARG A 78 -2.22 -2.92 2.78
C ARG A 78 -1.40 -1.65 2.99
N GLU A 79 -1.73 -0.87 4.02
CA GLU A 79 -0.94 0.30 4.40
C GLU A 79 0.47 -0.09 4.85
N ILE A 80 0.62 -1.16 5.65
CA ILE A 80 1.94 -1.72 6.05
C ILE A 80 2.76 -2.05 4.81
N ASP A 81 2.13 -2.74 3.86
CA ASP A 81 2.78 -3.27 2.66
C ASP A 81 3.05 -2.17 1.61
N GLY A 82 2.60 -0.92 1.87
CA GLY A 82 2.72 0.19 0.92
C GLY A 82 1.81 0.05 -0.30
N GLU A 83 0.78 -0.79 -0.22
CA GLU A 83 -0.19 -1.00 -1.27
C GLU A 83 -1.30 0.05 -1.25
N LYS A 84 -1.94 0.25 -2.41
CA LYS A 84 -3.13 1.12 -2.50
C LYS A 84 -4.28 0.56 -1.65
N LEU A 85 -4.83 1.39 -0.78
CA LEU A 85 -6.00 1.05 0.05
C LEU A 85 -7.26 0.84 -0.80
N PHE A 86 -8.14 -0.02 -0.33
CA PHE A 86 -9.47 -0.16 -0.89
C PHE A 86 -10.36 1.00 -0.44
N ALA A 87 -11.18 1.51 -1.37
CA ALA A 87 -12.04 2.66 -1.11
C ALA A 87 -13.26 2.33 -0.22
N ASN A 88 -13.83 1.14 -0.34
CA ASN A 88 -14.98 0.68 0.45
C ASN A 88 -15.06 -0.85 0.47
N PRO A 89 -15.82 -1.45 1.41
CA PRO A 89 -15.95 -2.91 1.53
C PRO A 89 -16.51 -3.57 0.28
N ARG A 90 -17.44 -2.92 -0.42
CA ARG A 90 -18.02 -3.43 -1.67
C ARG A 90 -16.98 -3.65 -2.75
N ASN A 91 -16.11 -2.66 -2.99
CA ASN A 91 -15.04 -2.74 -3.97
C ASN A 91 -13.99 -3.78 -3.55
N ALA A 92 -13.67 -3.84 -2.25
CA ALA A 92 -12.78 -4.85 -1.70
C ALA A 92 -13.33 -6.27 -1.92
N ALA A 93 -14.62 -6.48 -1.64
CA ALA A 93 -15.30 -7.76 -1.85
C ALA A 93 -15.33 -8.15 -3.33
N ALA A 94 -15.72 -7.22 -4.21
CA ALA A 94 -15.78 -7.47 -5.65
C ALA A 94 -14.41 -7.79 -6.25
N GLY A 95 -13.37 -7.03 -5.89
CA GLY A 95 -11.99 -7.30 -6.33
C GLY A 95 -11.43 -8.60 -5.78
N SER A 96 -11.79 -8.97 -4.55
CA SER A 96 -11.36 -10.20 -3.90
C SER A 96 -12.02 -11.44 -4.52
N LEU A 97 -13.30 -11.36 -4.87
CA LEU A 97 -14.03 -12.48 -5.47
C LEU A 97 -13.62 -12.77 -6.92
N ARG A 98 -12.97 -11.81 -7.60
CA ARG A 98 -12.52 -11.92 -9.00
C ARG A 98 -11.04 -12.26 -9.14
N GLN A 99 -10.38 -12.66 -8.07
CA GLN A 99 -8.96 -13.06 -8.12
C GLN A 99 -8.80 -14.35 -8.94
N LEU A 100 -7.73 -14.43 -9.73
CA LEU A 100 -7.38 -15.66 -10.46
C LEU A 100 -6.89 -16.77 -9.50
N ASP A 101 -6.15 -16.39 -8.46
CA ASP A 101 -5.72 -17.30 -7.40
C ASP A 101 -6.72 -17.26 -6.23
N SER A 102 -7.41 -18.39 -6.02
CA SER A 102 -8.41 -18.53 -4.95
C SER A 102 -7.80 -18.47 -3.54
N LYS A 103 -6.50 -18.69 -3.38
CA LYS A 103 -5.83 -18.48 -2.09
C LYS A 103 -5.87 -17.00 -1.68
N ILE A 104 -5.81 -16.09 -2.64
CA ILE A 104 -5.97 -14.66 -2.39
C ILE A 104 -7.40 -14.38 -1.95
N ALA A 105 -8.42 -14.93 -2.63
CA ALA A 105 -9.81 -14.76 -2.20
C ALA A 105 -10.05 -15.31 -0.77
N ALA A 106 -9.45 -16.46 -0.44
CA ALA A 106 -9.55 -17.09 0.86
C ALA A 106 -8.97 -16.23 1.99
N SER A 107 -7.84 -15.54 1.77
CA SER A 107 -7.22 -14.67 2.77
C SER A 107 -8.05 -13.41 3.08
N ARG A 108 -8.95 -13.03 2.17
CA ARG A 108 -9.80 -11.82 2.28
C ARG A 108 -11.02 -12.03 3.18
N ARG A 109 -11.27 -13.25 3.67
CA ARG A 109 -12.34 -13.60 4.62
C ARG A 109 -13.71 -13.03 4.20
N LEU A 110 -14.08 -13.24 2.94
CA LEU A 110 -15.39 -12.85 2.42
C LEU A 110 -16.51 -13.68 3.07
N ASP A 111 -17.70 -13.10 3.10
CA ASP A 111 -18.92 -13.72 3.62
C ASP A 111 -20.04 -13.55 2.58
N ILE A 112 -21.13 -14.32 2.70
CA ILE A 112 -22.28 -14.29 1.81
C ILE A 112 -23.58 -14.30 2.61
N ILE A 113 -24.57 -13.57 2.10
CA ILE A 113 -25.96 -13.68 2.57
C ILE A 113 -26.87 -13.98 1.39
N VAL A 114 -27.69 -15.02 1.52
CA VAL A 114 -28.64 -15.47 0.51
C VAL A 114 -29.99 -14.77 0.70
N PHE A 115 -30.55 -14.25 -0.39
CA PHE A 115 -31.78 -13.44 -0.34
C PHE A 115 -32.85 -13.89 -1.35
N ASN A 116 -32.58 -14.90 -2.19
CA ASN A 116 -33.57 -15.38 -3.16
C ASN A 116 -33.27 -16.78 -3.70
N ILE A 117 -34.31 -17.59 -3.91
CA ILE A 117 -34.26 -18.77 -4.79
C ILE A 117 -34.60 -18.32 -6.21
N GLN A 118 -33.74 -18.65 -7.18
CA GLN A 118 -34.01 -18.44 -8.62
C GLN A 118 -34.66 -19.65 -9.27
N TYR A 119 -34.28 -20.85 -8.81
CA TYR A 119 -34.82 -22.09 -9.34
C TYR A 119 -34.72 -23.17 -8.27
N SER A 120 -35.77 -23.98 -8.14
CA SER A 120 -35.81 -25.16 -7.28
C SER A 120 -36.60 -26.24 -8.00
N GLU A 121 -35.98 -27.38 -8.27
CA GLU A 121 -36.62 -28.50 -8.96
C GLU A 121 -37.49 -29.33 -8.02
N GLY A 122 -38.74 -29.60 -8.40
CA GLY A 122 -39.61 -30.49 -7.63
C GLY A 122 -40.09 -29.95 -6.27
N LYS A 123 -39.85 -28.66 -5.98
CA LYS A 123 -40.37 -28.00 -4.79
C LYS A 123 -40.88 -26.61 -5.13
N ASP A 124 -42.19 -26.44 -4.99
CA ASP A 124 -42.89 -25.18 -5.18
C ASP A 124 -43.09 -24.45 -3.86
N PHE A 125 -43.16 -23.12 -3.94
CA PHE A 125 -43.38 -22.23 -2.83
C PHE A 125 -44.48 -21.23 -3.19
N SER A 126 -45.28 -20.82 -2.21
CA SER A 126 -46.35 -19.85 -2.40
C SER A 126 -45.89 -18.44 -2.01
N ALA A 127 -45.04 -18.33 -0.99
CA ALA A 127 -44.55 -17.07 -0.47
C ALA A 127 -43.02 -16.96 -0.49
N HIS A 128 -42.50 -15.73 -0.54
CA HIS A 128 -41.07 -15.48 -0.48
C HIS A 128 -40.50 -15.72 0.90
N SER A 129 -41.23 -15.37 1.97
CA SER A 129 -40.84 -15.72 3.34
C SER A 129 -40.60 -17.22 3.49
N GLU A 130 -41.47 -18.06 2.92
CA GLU A 130 -41.30 -19.53 2.91
C GLU A 130 -39.99 -19.95 2.22
N THR A 131 -39.61 -19.28 1.12
CA THR A 131 -38.33 -19.58 0.44
C THR A 131 -37.14 -19.22 1.30
N LEU A 132 -37.22 -18.12 2.07
CA LEU A 132 -36.14 -17.67 2.96
C LEU A 132 -36.02 -18.60 4.18
N ASP A 133 -37.15 -18.99 4.77
CA ASP A 133 -37.18 -19.94 5.89
C ASP A 133 -36.63 -21.30 5.46
N TYR A 134 -37.04 -21.80 4.29
CA TYR A 134 -36.49 -23.05 3.74
C TYR A 134 -34.98 -22.99 3.51
N LEU A 135 -34.46 -21.89 2.94
CA LEU A 135 -33.02 -21.72 2.75
C LEU A 135 -32.26 -21.75 4.08
N LYS A 136 -32.85 -21.16 5.13
CA LYS A 136 -32.28 -21.17 6.47
C LYS A 136 -32.26 -22.59 7.05
N ASP A 137 -33.33 -23.35 6.88
CA ASP A 137 -33.46 -24.73 7.37
C ASP A 137 -32.41 -25.67 6.73
N ILE A 138 -32.08 -25.46 5.45
CA ILE A 138 -31.05 -26.24 4.75
C ILE A 138 -29.63 -25.67 4.90
N GLY A 139 -29.44 -24.70 5.82
CA GLY A 139 -28.12 -24.25 6.28
C GLY A 139 -27.53 -23.04 5.56
N PHE A 140 -28.30 -22.28 4.78
CA PHE A 140 -27.81 -21.02 4.21
C PHE A 140 -27.84 -19.87 5.23
N PRO A 141 -26.86 -18.95 5.16
CA PRO A 141 -26.94 -17.65 5.84
C PRO A 141 -27.95 -16.76 5.10
N VAL A 142 -29.18 -16.69 5.60
CA VAL A 142 -30.27 -15.96 4.94
C VAL A 142 -30.38 -14.51 5.43
N VAL A 143 -30.76 -13.61 4.53
CA VAL A 143 -30.99 -12.19 4.85
C VAL A 143 -32.05 -12.05 5.94
N PRO A 144 -31.82 -11.24 6.99
CA PRO A 144 -32.86 -10.99 7.98
C PRO A 144 -34.01 -10.23 7.32
N TYR A 145 -35.24 -10.62 7.62
CA TYR A 145 -36.41 -10.02 6.98
C TYR A 145 -37.55 -9.82 7.99
N LYS A 146 -38.45 -8.88 7.66
CA LYS A 146 -39.72 -8.70 8.36
C LYS A 146 -40.89 -8.86 7.39
N LEU A 147 -41.87 -9.66 7.78
CA LEU A 147 -43.14 -9.73 7.09
C LEU A 147 -44.00 -8.52 7.49
N CYS A 148 -44.39 -7.74 6.50
CA CYS A 148 -45.13 -6.50 6.63
C CYS A 148 -46.54 -6.68 6.09
N SER A 149 -47.57 -6.39 6.88
CA SER A 149 -48.97 -6.55 6.47
C SER A 149 -49.38 -5.52 5.42
N GLY A 150 -48.76 -4.33 5.46
CA GLY A 150 -48.96 -3.24 4.51
C GLY A 150 -47.85 -2.19 4.54
N PHE A 151 -48.08 -1.08 3.83
CA PHE A 151 -47.06 -0.06 3.61
C PHE A 151 -46.58 0.64 4.89
N SER A 152 -47.44 0.82 5.89
CA SER A 152 -47.05 1.40 7.18
C SER A 152 -45.99 0.56 7.89
N ASP A 153 -46.16 -0.77 7.89
CA ASP A 153 -45.18 -1.70 8.46
C ASP A 153 -43.87 -1.69 7.68
N CYS A 154 -43.94 -1.61 6.35
CA CYS A 154 -42.75 -1.48 5.50
C CYS A 154 -41.99 -0.20 5.84
N ARG A 155 -42.68 0.94 5.94
CA ARG A 155 -42.05 2.22 6.29
C ARG A 155 -41.37 2.15 7.64
N GLY A 156 -42.06 1.65 8.67
CA GLY A 156 -41.47 1.50 10.00
C GLY A 156 -40.25 0.59 10.01
N GLN A 157 -40.25 -0.47 9.19
CA GLN A 157 -39.08 -1.34 9.06
C GLN A 157 -37.92 -0.68 8.30
N ILE A 158 -38.21 0.10 7.25
CA ILE A 158 -37.20 0.87 6.51
C ILE A 158 -36.53 1.89 7.44
N GLU A 159 -37.31 2.64 8.22
CA GLU A 159 -36.80 3.60 9.19
C GLU A 159 -35.95 2.92 10.26
N TRP A 160 -36.44 1.82 10.84
CA TRP A 160 -35.69 1.03 11.82
C TRP A 160 -34.37 0.49 11.26
N LEU A 161 -34.36 -0.05 10.02
CA LEU A 161 -33.13 -0.53 9.36
C LEU A 161 -32.14 0.62 9.13
N GLY A 162 -32.62 1.80 8.74
CA GLY A 162 -31.77 2.99 8.57
C GLY A 162 -31.13 3.46 9.88
N GLU A 163 -31.91 3.48 10.97
CA GLU A 163 -31.42 3.90 12.29
C GLU A 163 -30.48 2.87 12.96
N ASN A 164 -30.64 1.58 12.63
CA ASN A 164 -29.89 0.48 13.23
C ASN A 164 -28.89 -0.17 12.28
N ARG A 165 -28.56 0.46 11.15
CA ARG A 165 -27.61 -0.09 10.16
C ARG A 165 -26.24 -0.45 10.75
N ASP A 166 -25.79 0.32 11.74
CA ASP A 166 -24.50 0.10 12.40
C ASP A 166 -24.46 -1.21 13.21
N THR A 167 -25.60 -1.77 13.60
CA THR A 167 -25.64 -3.03 14.37
C THR A 167 -25.40 -4.27 13.50
N LEU A 168 -25.46 -4.13 12.17
CA LEU A 168 -25.16 -5.20 11.24
C LEU A 168 -23.65 -5.31 11.03
N PRO A 169 -23.08 -6.51 10.82
CA PRO A 169 -21.66 -6.69 10.57
C PRO A 169 -21.21 -6.22 9.18
N TYR A 170 -22.14 -5.75 8.35
CA TYR A 170 -21.96 -5.32 6.97
C TYR A 170 -22.70 -4.01 6.69
N ASP A 171 -22.31 -3.35 5.61
CA ASP A 171 -22.95 -2.11 5.17
C ASP A 171 -24.22 -2.39 4.37
N ILE A 172 -25.19 -1.50 4.51
CA ILE A 172 -26.43 -1.51 3.74
C ILE A 172 -26.61 -0.14 3.11
N ASP A 173 -26.97 -0.06 1.83
CA ASP A 173 -27.23 1.23 1.15
C ASP A 173 -28.73 1.56 1.09
N GLY A 174 -29.54 0.83 1.85
CA GLY A 174 -30.99 0.93 1.81
C GLY A 174 -31.72 -0.27 2.40
N ALA A 175 -33.00 -0.38 2.04
CA ALA A 175 -33.84 -1.55 2.26
C ALA A 175 -34.49 -1.98 0.93
N VAL A 176 -34.84 -3.25 0.82
CA VAL A 176 -35.60 -3.81 -0.31
C VAL A 176 -36.96 -4.24 0.20
N VAL A 177 -38.01 -3.76 -0.46
CA VAL A 177 -39.39 -4.22 -0.23
C VAL A 177 -39.79 -5.10 -1.40
N LYS A 178 -40.18 -6.33 -1.11
CA LYS A 178 -40.62 -7.32 -2.11
C LYS A 178 -42.05 -7.75 -1.80
N LEU A 179 -42.86 -7.95 -2.84
CA LEU A 179 -44.16 -8.61 -2.68
C LEU A 179 -43.95 -10.04 -2.21
N ASP A 180 -44.64 -10.48 -1.16
CA ASP A 180 -44.39 -11.81 -0.59
C ASP A 180 -44.92 -12.95 -1.47
N ASP A 181 -46.11 -12.77 -2.02
CA ASP A 181 -46.82 -13.74 -2.87
C ASP A 181 -46.12 -13.97 -4.22
N LEU A 182 -45.64 -15.19 -4.46
CA LEU A 182 -44.85 -15.55 -5.64
C LEU A 182 -45.67 -15.66 -6.93
N GLU A 183 -46.95 -16.01 -6.86
CA GLU A 183 -47.83 -16.01 -8.04
C GLU A 183 -48.07 -14.58 -8.53
N LYS A 184 -48.32 -13.65 -7.62
CA LYS A 184 -48.45 -12.23 -7.97
C LYS A 184 -47.15 -11.66 -8.53
N ARG A 185 -45.97 -12.13 -8.10
CA ARG A 185 -44.68 -11.76 -8.73
C ARG A 185 -44.64 -12.16 -10.21
N LYS A 186 -45.07 -13.39 -10.53
CA LYS A 186 -45.14 -13.90 -11.92
C LYS A 186 -46.09 -13.03 -12.75
N ALA A 187 -47.27 -12.71 -12.22
CA ALA A 187 -48.26 -11.86 -12.89
C ALA A 187 -47.76 -10.43 -13.15
N LEU A 188 -47.04 -9.84 -12.19
CA LEU A 188 -46.45 -8.50 -12.34
C LEU A 188 -45.25 -8.48 -13.30
N GLY A 189 -44.49 -9.56 -13.36
CA GLY A 189 -43.33 -9.70 -14.24
C GLY A 189 -42.24 -8.65 -14.00
N SER A 190 -41.52 -8.32 -15.07
CA SER A 190 -40.34 -7.44 -15.05
C SER A 190 -40.40 -6.41 -16.16
N THR A 191 -39.71 -5.29 -15.96
CA THR A 191 -39.32 -4.37 -17.03
C THR A 191 -38.02 -4.86 -17.68
N ALA A 192 -37.50 -4.12 -18.67
CA ALA A 192 -36.20 -4.42 -19.29
C ALA A 192 -35.02 -4.46 -18.31
N LYS A 193 -35.12 -3.81 -17.13
CA LYS A 193 -34.00 -3.67 -16.18
C LYS A 193 -34.30 -4.11 -14.75
N ALA A 194 -35.55 -4.17 -14.34
CA ALA A 194 -35.93 -4.42 -12.95
C ALA A 194 -37.29 -5.12 -12.82
N PRO A 195 -37.47 -5.97 -11.78
CA PRO A 195 -38.78 -6.56 -11.47
C PRO A 195 -39.80 -5.48 -11.08
N ARG A 196 -41.09 -5.71 -11.37
CA ARG A 196 -42.17 -4.79 -10.94
C ARG A 196 -42.67 -5.06 -9.52
N TRP A 197 -42.28 -6.21 -8.96
CA TRP A 197 -42.74 -6.69 -7.66
C TRP A 197 -41.78 -6.39 -6.50
N ALA A 198 -40.67 -5.70 -6.76
CA ALA A 198 -39.71 -5.28 -5.73
C ALA A 198 -39.19 -3.87 -5.99
N VAL A 199 -38.88 -3.16 -4.91
CA VAL A 199 -38.29 -1.82 -4.96
C VAL A 199 -37.16 -1.70 -3.95
N ALA A 200 -36.07 -1.05 -4.36
CA ALA A 200 -34.97 -0.68 -3.47
C ALA A 200 -35.20 0.75 -2.98
N TYR A 201 -35.39 0.92 -1.68
CA TYR A 201 -35.40 2.21 -1.01
C TYR A 201 -33.96 2.53 -0.57
N LYS A 202 -33.29 3.42 -1.31
CA LYS A 202 -31.91 3.83 -0.99
C LYS A 202 -31.92 4.92 0.08
N TYR A 203 -31.03 4.80 1.06
CA TYR A 203 -30.83 5.88 2.00
C TYR A 203 -29.99 6.98 1.34
N PRO A 204 -30.39 8.26 1.45
CA PRO A 204 -29.51 9.34 1.06
C PRO A 204 -28.26 9.31 1.96
N PRO A 205 -27.05 9.59 1.43
CA PRO A 205 -25.88 9.78 2.27
C PRO A 205 -26.20 10.88 3.28
N GLU A 206 -26.17 10.52 4.57
CA GLU A 206 -26.41 11.51 5.62
C GLU A 206 -25.29 12.54 5.56
N LYS A 207 -25.67 13.81 5.43
CA LYS A 207 -24.74 14.95 5.45
C LYS A 207 -25.09 15.79 6.65
N LYS A 208 -24.08 16.13 7.45
CA LYS A 208 -24.26 17.03 8.58
C LYS A 208 -23.18 18.08 8.59
N GLU A 209 -23.53 19.23 9.16
CA GLU A 209 -22.56 20.26 9.45
C GLU A 209 -21.91 19.97 10.81
N THR A 210 -20.61 20.19 10.90
CA THR A 210 -19.85 20.20 12.15
C THR A 210 -18.71 21.22 12.06
N VAL A 211 -18.05 21.52 13.16
CA VAL A 211 -16.93 22.46 13.22
C VAL A 211 -15.62 21.71 13.31
N VAL A 212 -14.66 22.04 12.45
CA VAL A 212 -13.26 21.57 12.54
C VAL A 212 -12.62 22.24 13.76
N GLN A 213 -12.33 21.45 14.78
CA GLN A 213 -11.69 21.93 16.01
C GLN A 213 -10.18 21.98 15.88
N ASP A 214 -9.60 21.02 15.16
CA ASP A 214 -8.17 20.92 14.93
C ASP A 214 -7.89 20.08 13.67
N ILE A 215 -6.65 20.16 13.16
CA ILE A 215 -6.16 19.26 12.11
C ILE A 215 -4.87 18.64 12.63
N VAL A 216 -4.94 17.33 12.92
CA VAL A 216 -3.80 16.55 13.43
C VAL A 216 -3.20 15.78 12.27
N VAL A 217 -1.87 15.86 12.15
CA VAL A 217 -1.11 15.12 11.14
C VAL A 217 -0.60 13.83 11.75
N GLN A 218 -0.99 12.69 11.16
CA GLN A 218 -0.52 11.38 11.58
C GLN A 218 0.55 10.90 10.61
N VAL A 219 1.59 10.24 11.13
CA VAL A 219 2.63 9.63 10.30
C VAL A 219 2.31 8.15 10.18
N GLY A 220 2.03 7.71 8.96
CA GLY A 220 1.78 6.30 8.66
C GLY A 220 3.06 5.47 8.69
N ARG A 221 2.90 4.14 8.63
CA ARG A 221 4.02 3.18 8.69
C ARG A 221 5.00 3.26 7.52
N THR A 222 4.57 3.89 6.43
CA THR A 222 5.38 4.16 5.23
C THR A 222 6.01 5.55 5.26
N GLY A 223 5.88 6.26 6.38
CA GLY A 223 6.33 7.64 6.55
C GLY A 223 5.38 8.67 5.96
N ALA A 224 4.29 8.28 5.29
CA ALA A 224 3.31 9.21 4.74
C ALA A 224 2.60 10.00 5.84
N LEU A 225 2.67 11.32 5.76
CA LEU A 225 1.93 12.22 6.63
C LEU A 225 0.50 12.34 6.08
N THR A 226 -0.47 11.93 6.89
CA THR A 226 -1.90 11.96 6.54
C THR A 226 -2.61 12.93 7.48
N PRO A 227 -3.35 13.92 6.96
CA PRO A 227 -4.06 14.88 7.78
C PRO A 227 -5.43 14.31 8.20
N LYS A 228 -5.80 14.56 9.45
CA LYS A 228 -7.09 14.19 10.00
C LYS A 228 -7.72 15.41 10.67
N ALA A 229 -8.92 15.77 10.23
CA ALA A 229 -9.70 16.79 10.90
C ALA A 229 -10.30 16.22 12.19
N VAL A 230 -10.01 16.84 13.32
CA VAL A 230 -10.75 16.65 14.57
C VAL A 230 -11.96 17.55 14.50
N VAL A 231 -13.15 16.98 14.58
CA VAL A 231 -14.41 17.71 14.44
C VAL A 231 -15.24 17.64 15.71
N SER A 232 -16.07 18.65 15.92
CA SER A 232 -17.05 18.62 17.01
C SER A 232 -17.94 17.38 16.88
N PRO A 233 -18.20 16.63 17.96
CA PRO A 233 -18.95 15.38 17.89
C PRO A 233 -20.29 15.57 17.17
N VAL A 234 -20.50 14.82 16.10
CA VAL A 234 -21.73 14.87 15.30
C VAL A 234 -22.23 13.46 15.05
N ARG A 235 -23.52 13.21 15.31
CA ARG A 235 -24.11 11.90 15.04
C ARG A 235 -24.35 11.77 13.55
N LEU A 236 -23.66 10.87 12.87
CA LEU A 236 -23.71 10.66 11.44
C LEU A 236 -23.76 9.16 11.18
N ALA A 237 -24.74 8.73 10.41
CA ALA A 237 -25.02 7.36 10.05
C ALA A 237 -25.37 6.41 11.19
N GLY A 238 -25.77 6.93 12.37
CA GLY A 238 -26.06 6.15 13.58
C GLY A 238 -24.96 6.27 14.63
N THR A 239 -23.69 6.40 14.21
CA THR A 239 -22.52 6.62 15.08
C THR A 239 -22.21 8.09 15.37
N THR A 240 -21.45 8.36 16.43
CA THR A 240 -20.85 9.67 16.68
C THR A 240 -19.50 9.79 15.97
N VAL A 241 -19.38 10.75 15.06
CA VAL A 241 -18.14 11.07 14.35
C VAL A 241 -17.42 12.22 15.07
N THR A 242 -16.16 11.99 15.41
CA THR A 242 -15.25 12.99 16.02
C THR A 242 -14.04 13.29 15.15
N ASN A 243 -13.86 12.53 14.06
CA ASN A 243 -12.72 12.67 13.16
C ASN A 243 -13.15 12.45 11.71
N ALA A 244 -12.49 13.14 10.78
CA ALA A 244 -12.68 12.96 9.34
C ALA A 244 -11.33 12.94 8.61
N THR A 245 -11.20 12.10 7.59
CA THR A 245 -10.00 12.11 6.74
C THR A 245 -9.97 13.36 5.86
N LEU A 246 -8.78 13.92 5.70
CA LEU A 246 -8.49 15.01 4.76
C LEU A 246 -7.62 14.53 3.59
N HIS A 247 -7.21 13.26 3.59
CA HIS A 247 -6.32 12.60 2.64
C HIS A 247 -4.91 13.23 2.49
N ASN A 248 -4.79 14.46 2.01
CA ASN A 248 -3.51 15.14 1.77
C ASN A 248 -3.66 16.67 1.71
N GLN A 249 -2.54 17.40 1.58
CA GLN A 249 -2.52 18.86 1.48
C GLN A 249 -3.34 19.38 0.28
N ASP A 250 -3.32 18.70 -0.86
CA ASP A 250 -4.04 19.16 -2.06
C ASP A 250 -5.56 19.23 -1.84
N ILE A 251 -6.13 18.28 -1.10
CA ILE A 251 -7.55 18.32 -0.76
C ILE A 251 -7.86 19.45 0.22
N ILE A 252 -7.00 19.68 1.20
CA ILE A 252 -7.11 20.80 2.14
C ILE A 252 -7.10 22.13 1.39
N ASP A 253 -6.18 22.30 0.44
CA ASP A 253 -6.05 23.51 -0.37
C ASP A 253 -7.23 23.69 -1.32
N ARG A 254 -7.64 22.61 -2.02
CA ARG A 254 -8.76 22.63 -2.96
C ARG A 254 -10.08 23.00 -2.27
N LEU A 255 -10.31 22.47 -1.07
CA LEU A 255 -11.51 22.77 -0.29
C LEU A 255 -11.34 24.03 0.59
N ASP A 256 -10.11 24.57 0.69
CA ASP A 256 -9.70 25.67 1.56
C ASP A 256 -10.13 25.44 3.02
N ILE A 257 -9.85 24.24 3.56
CA ILE A 257 -10.26 23.85 4.92
C ILE A 257 -9.34 24.50 5.95
N ARG A 258 -9.94 25.11 6.98
CA ARG A 258 -9.21 25.79 8.05
C ARG A 258 -9.72 25.33 9.42
N ILE A 259 -8.85 25.40 10.42
CA ILE A 259 -9.25 25.20 11.81
C ILE A 259 -10.28 26.28 12.18
N GLY A 260 -11.40 25.85 12.79
CA GLY A 260 -12.56 26.66 13.12
C GLY A 260 -13.66 26.70 12.05
N ASP A 261 -13.44 26.17 10.85
CA ASP A 261 -14.46 26.17 9.81
C ASP A 261 -15.65 25.26 10.15
N THR A 262 -16.85 25.69 9.77
CA THR A 262 -18.00 24.79 9.66
C THR A 262 -17.91 24.03 8.35
N VAL A 263 -17.97 22.71 8.39
CA VAL A 263 -17.80 21.80 7.25
C VAL A 263 -18.98 20.85 7.13
N VAL A 264 -19.31 20.47 5.90
CA VAL A 264 -20.26 19.39 5.63
C VAL A 264 -19.50 18.07 5.57
N ILE A 265 -19.86 17.15 6.46
CA ILE A 265 -19.27 15.82 6.56
C ILE A 265 -20.27 14.75 6.12
N GLN A 266 -19.77 13.71 5.46
CA GLN A 266 -20.50 12.47 5.16
C GLN A 266 -19.64 11.26 5.48
N LYS A 267 -20.20 10.04 5.42
CA LYS A 267 -19.42 8.81 5.43
C LYS A 267 -19.35 8.19 4.03
N ALA A 268 -18.15 8.07 3.48
CA ALA A 268 -17.91 7.30 2.28
C ALA A 268 -18.17 5.81 2.56
N GLY A 269 -19.05 5.20 1.76
CA GLY A 269 -19.48 3.81 1.95
C GLY A 269 -20.05 3.54 3.35
N GLU A 270 -20.63 4.56 4.00
CA GLU A 270 -21.19 4.50 5.36
C GLU A 270 -20.20 4.20 6.50
N ILE A 271 -18.90 4.11 6.21
CA ILE A 271 -17.85 3.83 7.20
C ILE A 271 -16.93 5.04 7.44
N ILE A 272 -16.27 5.53 6.39
CA ILE A 272 -15.13 6.45 6.53
C ILE A 272 -15.64 7.89 6.47
N PRO A 273 -15.54 8.69 7.55
CA PRO A 273 -15.99 10.07 7.51
C PRO A 273 -15.04 10.95 6.69
N GLU A 274 -15.60 11.73 5.77
CA GLU A 274 -14.87 12.64 4.88
C GLU A 274 -15.54 14.02 4.82
N ILE A 275 -14.73 15.06 4.67
CA ILE A 275 -15.22 16.44 4.50
C ILE A 275 -15.49 16.70 3.02
N LEU A 276 -16.71 17.14 2.71
CA LEU A 276 -17.12 17.43 1.34
C LEU A 276 -16.82 18.87 0.94
N GLU A 277 -17.19 19.81 1.81
CA GLU A 277 -17.06 21.23 1.55
C GLU A 277 -17.03 22.03 2.85
N VAL A 278 -16.48 23.24 2.75
CA VAL A 278 -16.53 24.25 3.79
C VAL A 278 -17.77 25.13 3.59
N VAL A 279 -18.55 25.33 4.65
CA VAL A 279 -19.66 26.29 4.69
C VAL A 279 -19.09 27.70 4.85
N LYS A 280 -18.59 28.27 3.75
CA LYS A 280 -17.84 29.55 3.74
C LYS A 280 -18.60 30.72 4.37
N SER A 281 -19.94 30.72 4.31
CA SER A 281 -20.78 31.75 4.94
C SER A 281 -20.73 31.75 6.47
N LYS A 282 -20.32 30.64 7.08
CA LYS A 282 -20.16 30.47 8.54
C LYS A 282 -18.70 30.54 9.00
N ARG A 283 -17.76 30.85 8.10
CA ARG A 283 -16.33 30.93 8.43
C ARG A 283 -16.07 32.04 9.47
N PRO A 284 -15.47 31.71 10.62
CA PRO A 284 -15.05 32.72 11.59
C PRO A 284 -14.00 33.67 10.99
N ARG A 285 -13.95 34.92 11.47
CA ARG A 285 -12.89 35.85 11.09
C ARG A 285 -11.56 35.41 11.68
N GLY A 286 -10.48 35.53 10.90
CA GLY A 286 -9.12 35.27 11.36
C GLY A 286 -8.64 33.81 11.21
N THR A 287 -9.42 32.92 10.59
CA THR A 287 -8.96 31.55 10.30
C THR A 287 -7.83 31.56 9.26
N LYS A 288 -6.81 30.72 9.47
CA LYS A 288 -5.63 30.63 8.61
C LYS A 288 -5.66 29.33 7.79
N PRO A 289 -5.16 29.33 6.54
CA PRO A 289 -4.91 28.11 5.79
C PRO A 289 -4.04 27.14 6.60
N PHE A 290 -4.38 25.85 6.56
CA PHE A 290 -3.57 24.82 7.19
C PHE A 290 -2.45 24.39 6.24
N ILE A 291 -1.23 24.38 6.74
CA ILE A 291 -0.05 23.90 6.02
C ILE A 291 0.56 22.79 6.87
N PHE A 292 0.98 21.71 6.22
CA PHE A 292 1.71 20.63 6.89
C PHE A 292 2.99 21.15 7.57
N PRO A 293 3.41 20.49 8.66
CA PRO A 293 4.68 20.83 9.28
C PRO A 293 5.85 20.43 8.37
N ASP A 294 6.90 21.26 8.35
CA ASP A 294 8.15 20.96 7.63
C ASP A 294 8.95 19.82 8.30
N LEU A 295 8.64 19.53 9.58
CA LEU A 295 9.24 18.46 10.36
C LEU A 295 8.18 17.43 10.77
N CYS A 296 8.59 16.16 10.79
CA CYS A 296 7.77 15.04 11.18
C CYS A 296 7.31 15.21 12.65
N PRO A 297 6.00 15.16 12.94
CA PRO A 297 5.50 15.34 14.30
C PRO A 297 5.87 14.18 15.25
N GLU A 298 6.24 13.01 14.72
CA GLU A 298 6.62 11.83 15.52
C GLU A 298 8.11 11.79 15.87
N CYS A 299 8.99 12.24 14.97
CA CYS A 299 10.44 12.07 15.15
C CYS A 299 11.28 13.33 14.88
N GLY A 300 10.67 14.43 14.44
CA GLY A 300 11.36 15.69 14.16
C GLY A 300 12.24 15.72 12.91
N SER A 301 12.31 14.65 12.12
CA SER A 301 13.05 14.63 10.85
C SER A 301 12.35 15.44 9.75
N PRO A 302 13.08 15.92 8.73
CA PRO A 302 12.48 16.63 7.59
C PRO A 302 11.37 15.83 6.89
N VAL A 303 10.41 16.57 6.34
CA VAL A 303 9.33 16.04 5.52
C VAL A 303 9.56 16.46 4.08
N VAL A 304 9.44 15.51 3.14
CA VAL A 304 9.64 15.76 1.71
C VAL A 304 8.41 15.29 0.94
N ARG A 305 8.04 16.04 -0.10
CA ARG A 305 6.93 15.67 -0.98
C ARG A 305 7.39 14.61 -1.99
N ASP A 306 6.58 13.60 -2.22
CA ASP A 306 6.83 12.61 -3.26
C ASP A 306 6.94 13.27 -4.64
N GLU A 307 7.81 12.75 -5.51
CA GLU A 307 8.00 13.22 -6.90
C GLU A 307 6.72 13.16 -7.73
N ASP A 308 5.83 12.21 -7.44
CA ASP A 308 4.51 12.06 -8.06
C ASP A 308 3.45 13.02 -7.47
N GLY A 309 3.84 13.84 -6.48
CA GLY A 309 3.04 14.88 -5.85
C GLY A 309 1.99 14.37 -4.84
N SER A 310 1.87 13.07 -4.64
CA SER A 310 0.69 12.48 -3.99
C SER A 310 0.65 12.61 -2.46
N ALA A 311 1.82 12.51 -1.79
CA ALA A 311 1.95 12.54 -0.34
C ALA A 311 3.21 13.27 0.14
N LEU A 312 3.15 13.83 1.34
CA LEU A 312 4.31 14.29 2.12
C LEU A 312 4.81 13.12 2.98
N ARG A 313 6.12 12.90 3.06
CA ARG A 313 6.71 11.77 3.81
C ARG A 313 7.83 12.19 4.74
N CYS A 314 7.86 11.57 5.91
CA CYS A 314 8.95 11.62 6.87
C CYS A 314 10.19 10.89 6.33
N THR A 315 11.35 11.55 6.33
CA THR A 315 12.64 10.98 5.89
C THR A 315 13.51 10.45 7.04
N GLY A 316 13.00 10.44 8.26
CA GLY A 316 13.75 10.02 9.45
C GLY A 316 14.03 8.52 9.50
N ALA A 317 15.32 8.16 9.59
CA ALA A 317 15.82 6.79 9.68
C ALA A 317 15.32 6.05 10.94
N GLU A 318 15.06 6.78 12.02
CA GLU A 318 14.67 6.24 13.32
C GLU A 318 13.24 6.65 13.71
N CYS A 319 12.39 6.96 12.72
CA CYS A 319 11.02 7.36 12.98
C CYS A 319 10.23 6.24 13.66
N PRO A 320 9.65 6.45 14.88
CA PRO A 320 8.90 5.41 15.58
C PRO A 320 7.72 4.85 14.78
N ALA A 321 7.04 5.72 14.03
CA ALA A 321 5.93 5.32 13.15
C ALA A 321 6.37 4.33 12.05
N GLN A 322 7.63 4.40 11.60
CA GLN A 322 8.18 3.57 10.53
C GLN A 322 9.02 2.39 11.03
N LEU A 323 9.23 2.28 12.35
CA LEU A 323 10.20 1.35 12.94
C LEU A 323 9.96 -0.10 12.53
N LEU A 324 8.71 -0.57 12.53
CA LEU A 324 8.40 -1.94 12.10
C LEU A 324 8.86 -2.21 10.68
N ARG A 325 8.60 -1.27 9.76
CA ARG A 325 8.99 -1.39 8.36
C ARG A 325 10.51 -1.36 8.21
N HIS A 326 11.17 -0.43 8.91
CA HIS A 326 12.63 -0.33 8.88
C HIS A 326 13.29 -1.61 9.42
N LEU A 327 12.78 -2.15 10.53
CA LEU A 327 13.31 -3.35 11.15
C LEU A 327 13.11 -4.60 10.28
N ALA A 328 11.91 -4.78 9.72
CA ALA A 328 11.61 -5.88 8.83
C ALA A 328 12.44 -5.82 7.54
N HIS A 329 12.61 -4.63 6.96
CA HIS A 329 13.46 -4.43 5.78
C HIS A 329 14.93 -4.70 6.11
N PHE A 330 15.43 -4.19 7.24
CA PHE A 330 16.80 -4.40 7.69
C PHE A 330 17.14 -5.89 7.84
N ALA A 331 16.20 -6.67 8.39
CA ALA A 331 16.34 -8.11 8.59
C ALA A 331 16.16 -8.96 7.32
N SER A 332 15.62 -8.38 6.24
CA SER A 332 15.27 -9.10 5.01
C SER A 332 16.47 -9.78 4.34
N ARG A 333 16.17 -10.77 3.50
CA ARG A 333 17.19 -11.52 2.74
C ARG A 333 18.00 -10.63 1.81
N GLU A 334 17.37 -9.61 1.24
CA GLU A 334 18.03 -8.63 0.36
C GLU A 334 18.98 -7.71 1.13
N ALA A 335 18.73 -7.49 2.42
CA ALA A 335 19.49 -6.66 3.35
C ALA A 335 20.43 -7.49 4.24
N MET A 336 20.33 -7.39 5.57
CA MET A 336 21.26 -8.03 6.52
C MET A 336 21.03 -9.54 6.68
N ASP A 337 19.96 -10.09 6.09
CA ASP A 337 19.71 -11.53 6.02
C ASP A 337 19.77 -12.19 7.40
N ILE A 338 18.88 -11.72 8.29
CA ILE A 338 18.79 -12.19 9.68
C ILE A 338 17.72 -13.27 9.76
N ASP A 339 18.14 -14.52 9.58
CA ASP A 339 17.26 -15.67 9.65
C ASP A 339 16.52 -15.75 10.99
N GLY A 340 15.21 -15.98 10.91
CA GLY A 340 14.33 -16.08 12.09
C GLY A 340 13.72 -14.76 12.56
N LEU A 341 14.16 -13.62 12.03
CA LEU A 341 13.59 -12.31 12.36
C LEU A 341 12.47 -11.92 11.38
N GLY A 342 11.33 -12.60 11.50
CA GLY A 342 10.13 -12.28 10.71
C GLY A 342 9.32 -11.10 11.27
N ILE A 343 8.36 -10.60 10.49
CA ILE A 343 7.57 -9.40 10.82
C ILE A 343 6.86 -9.48 12.19
N SER A 344 6.29 -10.64 12.54
CA SER A 344 5.61 -10.83 13.83
C SER A 344 6.58 -10.74 15.02
N LEU A 345 7.83 -11.17 14.84
CA LEU A 345 8.85 -11.06 15.88
C LEU A 345 9.38 -9.62 15.98
N CYS A 346 9.52 -8.92 14.85
CA CYS A 346 9.79 -7.48 14.83
C CYS A 346 8.73 -6.70 15.63
N GLU A 347 7.45 -6.98 15.42
CA GLU A 347 6.35 -6.37 16.20
C GLU A 347 6.49 -6.69 17.70
N ALA A 348 6.79 -7.93 18.08
CA ALA A 348 6.98 -8.31 19.47
C ALA A 348 8.16 -7.59 20.14
N LEU A 349 9.28 -7.44 19.44
CA LEU A 349 10.46 -6.71 19.93
C LEU A 349 10.17 -5.21 20.13
N ILE A 350 9.40 -4.61 19.23
CA ILE A 350 9.01 -3.20 19.33
C ILE A 350 8.00 -3.00 20.48
N ASN A 351 6.96 -3.84 20.55
CA ASN A 351 5.91 -3.72 21.56
C ASN A 351 6.42 -3.97 23.00
N SER A 352 7.45 -4.79 23.15
CA SER A 352 8.14 -5.00 24.44
C SER A 352 9.13 -3.90 24.80
N GLY A 353 9.37 -2.94 23.89
CA GLY A 353 10.31 -1.84 24.08
C GLY A 353 11.79 -2.24 24.00
N LEU A 354 12.09 -3.47 23.56
CA LEU A 354 13.45 -3.98 23.42
C LEU A 354 14.20 -3.35 22.24
N VAL A 355 13.47 -2.90 21.22
CA VAL A 355 14.03 -2.32 19.99
C VAL A 355 13.35 -1.00 19.67
N LYS A 356 14.14 0.05 19.44
CA LYS A 356 13.71 1.39 19.03
C LYS A 356 14.35 1.83 17.72
N THR A 357 15.47 1.20 17.34
CA THR A 357 16.16 1.37 16.07
C THR A 357 16.63 0.01 15.56
N PRO A 358 16.84 -0.19 14.25
CA PRO A 358 17.42 -1.44 13.75
C PRO A 358 18.79 -1.79 14.37
N ALA A 359 19.56 -0.79 14.83
CA ALA A 359 20.84 -1.03 15.47
C ALA A 359 20.71 -1.70 16.84
N ASP A 360 19.58 -1.54 17.53
CA ASP A 360 19.34 -2.15 18.85
C ASP A 360 19.32 -3.68 18.80
N LEU A 361 19.07 -4.27 17.63
CA LEU A 361 19.16 -5.72 17.42
C LEU A 361 20.48 -6.31 17.92
N TYR A 362 21.58 -5.59 17.72
CA TYR A 362 22.92 -6.04 18.09
C TYR A 362 23.25 -5.86 19.57
N TYR A 363 22.35 -5.28 20.35
CA TYR A 363 22.47 -5.07 21.79
C TYR A 363 21.46 -5.90 22.60
N LEU A 364 20.64 -6.72 21.92
CA LEU A 364 19.72 -7.64 22.58
C LEU A 364 20.47 -8.71 23.36
N ASP A 365 19.87 -9.16 24.46
CA ASP A 365 20.30 -10.35 25.18
C ASP A 365 19.32 -11.51 24.96
N ALA A 366 19.86 -12.73 24.94
CA ALA A 366 19.08 -13.94 24.65
C ALA A 366 17.97 -14.20 25.68
N GLN A 367 18.12 -13.73 26.93
CA GLN A 367 17.13 -13.98 27.98
C GLN A 367 15.89 -13.12 27.79
N SER A 368 16.07 -11.83 27.49
CA SER A 368 14.99 -10.91 27.18
C SER A 368 14.21 -11.34 25.94
N VAL A 369 14.90 -11.82 24.90
CA VAL A 369 14.26 -12.34 23.69
C VAL A 369 13.49 -13.63 23.98
N ALA A 370 14.03 -14.53 24.80
CA ALA A 370 13.34 -15.78 25.20
C ALA A 370 12.14 -15.56 26.12
N ALA A 371 11.95 -14.35 26.66
CA ALA A 371 10.76 -13.99 27.44
C ALA A 371 9.56 -13.57 26.58
N LEU A 372 9.75 -13.38 25.27
CA LEU A 372 8.67 -13.03 24.35
C LEU A 372 7.73 -14.22 24.10
N ASP A 373 6.46 -13.91 23.83
CA ASP A 373 5.47 -14.94 23.51
C ASP A 373 5.93 -15.76 22.28
N ARG A 374 5.83 -17.09 22.40
CA ARG A 374 6.29 -18.07 21.39
C ARG A 374 7.79 -18.05 21.06
N MET A 375 8.63 -17.36 21.85
CA MET A 375 10.09 -17.47 21.76
C MET A 375 10.64 -18.40 22.83
N GLY A 376 11.02 -19.62 22.44
CA GLY A 376 11.75 -20.53 23.33
C GLY A 376 13.24 -20.20 23.39
N ARG A 377 13.93 -20.66 24.44
CA ARG A 377 15.37 -20.46 24.64
C ARG A 377 16.22 -20.78 23.41
N LYS A 378 15.95 -21.93 22.76
CA LYS A 378 16.68 -22.35 21.55
C LYS A 378 16.43 -21.43 20.34
N SER A 379 15.21 -20.94 20.19
CA SER A 379 14.87 -19.98 19.11
C SER A 379 15.56 -18.63 19.34
N ALA A 380 15.63 -18.18 20.59
CA ALA A 380 16.36 -16.97 20.97
C ALA A 380 17.87 -17.12 20.70
N GLU A 381 18.49 -18.23 21.11
CA GLU A 381 19.89 -18.53 20.83
C GLU A 381 20.19 -18.53 19.32
N ASN A 382 19.32 -19.17 18.51
CA ASN A 382 19.46 -19.16 17.06
C ASN A 382 19.35 -17.75 16.46
N LEU A 383 18.41 -16.94 16.94
CA LEU A 383 18.26 -15.56 16.48
C LEU A 383 19.50 -14.72 16.83
N MET A 384 20.02 -14.83 18.05
CA MET A 384 21.23 -14.11 18.46
C MET A 384 22.43 -14.50 17.58
N ALA A 385 22.55 -15.79 17.23
CA ALA A 385 23.59 -16.24 16.30
C ALA A 385 23.39 -15.66 14.89
N ALA A 386 22.15 -15.59 14.39
CA ALA A 386 21.84 -14.97 13.10
C ALA A 386 22.16 -13.47 13.08
N ILE A 387 21.83 -12.76 14.16
CA ILE A 387 22.18 -11.34 14.35
C ILE A 387 23.70 -11.16 14.36
N GLU A 388 24.45 -11.98 15.11
CA GLU A 388 25.91 -11.89 15.16
C GLU A 388 26.55 -12.15 13.79
N ASN A 389 26.09 -13.20 13.08
CA ASN A 389 26.56 -13.52 11.73
C ASN A 389 26.27 -12.38 10.73
N SER A 390 25.17 -11.65 10.92
CA SER A 390 24.80 -10.55 10.03
C SER A 390 25.80 -9.38 10.05
N LYS A 391 26.64 -9.27 11.08
CA LYS A 391 27.67 -8.21 11.15
C LYS A 391 28.65 -8.26 9.97
N GLN A 392 28.86 -9.42 9.37
CA GLN A 392 29.86 -9.63 8.30
C GLN A 392 29.26 -9.65 6.89
N ARG A 393 28.06 -9.09 6.69
CA ARG A 393 27.38 -9.08 5.37
C ARG A 393 27.97 -8.09 4.36
N GLY A 394 28.78 -7.15 4.82
CA GLY A 394 29.48 -6.16 4.00
C GLY A 394 28.62 -4.95 3.58
N LEU A 395 29.30 -3.96 2.99
CA LEU A 395 28.74 -2.63 2.69
C LEU A 395 27.50 -2.66 1.79
N ALA A 396 27.48 -3.49 0.74
CA ALA A 396 26.34 -3.54 -0.20
C ALA A 396 25.03 -3.92 0.51
N LYS A 397 25.08 -4.92 1.39
CA LYS A 397 23.93 -5.37 2.17
C LYS A 397 23.52 -4.33 3.21
N LEU A 398 24.49 -3.69 3.87
CA LEU A 398 24.23 -2.64 4.84
C LEU A 398 23.56 -1.41 4.22
N LEU A 399 24.03 -0.96 3.05
CA LEU A 399 23.44 0.16 2.32
C LEU A 399 22.00 -0.16 1.89
N CYS A 400 21.75 -1.38 1.45
CA CYS A 400 20.39 -1.83 1.17
C CYS A 400 19.54 -1.83 2.45
N ALA A 401 20.09 -2.26 3.58
CA ALA A 401 19.41 -2.36 4.88
C ALA A 401 18.96 -1.01 5.45
N PHE A 402 19.68 0.08 5.16
CA PHE A 402 19.28 1.42 5.56
C PHE A 402 17.94 1.88 4.95
N GLY A 403 17.48 1.23 3.87
CA GLY A 403 16.19 1.55 3.25
C GLY A 403 16.13 2.96 2.66
N ILE A 404 17.27 3.50 2.22
CA ILE A 404 17.37 4.82 1.62
C ILE A 404 16.56 4.84 0.32
N ARG A 405 15.78 5.90 0.12
CA ARG A 405 14.89 6.02 -1.04
C ARG A 405 15.68 5.93 -2.34
N GLN A 406 15.15 5.17 -3.31
CA GLN A 406 15.80 4.81 -4.58
C GLN A 406 17.11 3.99 -4.47
N VAL A 407 17.59 3.67 -3.27
CA VAL A 407 18.77 2.83 -3.05
C VAL A 407 18.33 1.39 -2.77
N GLY A 408 17.98 0.68 -3.85
CA GLY A 408 17.74 -0.75 -3.82
C GLY A 408 19.03 -1.57 -3.83
N SER A 409 18.91 -2.89 -3.85
CA SER A 409 20.06 -3.82 -3.88
C SER A 409 21.05 -3.57 -5.02
N LYS A 410 20.57 -3.21 -6.22
CA LYS A 410 21.42 -2.88 -7.37
C LYS A 410 22.26 -1.62 -7.12
N ALA A 411 21.60 -0.53 -6.70
CA ALA A 411 22.26 0.74 -6.39
C ALA A 411 23.23 0.61 -5.21
N ALA A 412 22.83 -0.13 -4.17
CA ALA A 412 23.68 -0.42 -3.02
C ALA A 412 24.95 -1.20 -3.42
N LYS A 413 24.84 -2.15 -4.35
CA LYS A 413 25.98 -2.87 -4.90
C LYS A 413 26.90 -1.96 -5.71
N ALA A 414 26.33 -1.12 -6.59
CA ALA A 414 27.11 -0.14 -7.37
C ALA A 414 27.89 0.84 -6.46
N LEU A 415 27.27 1.32 -5.39
CA LEU A 415 27.94 2.14 -4.38
C LEU A 415 29.07 1.37 -3.68
N ALA A 416 28.82 0.13 -3.26
CA ALA A 416 29.83 -0.70 -2.59
C ALA A 416 31.00 -1.10 -3.52
N SER A 417 30.78 -1.24 -4.82
CA SER A 417 31.87 -1.50 -5.78
C SER A 417 32.77 -0.27 -6.00
N ASN A 418 32.29 0.94 -5.69
CA ASN A 418 33.03 2.18 -5.88
C ASN A 418 33.69 2.73 -4.61
N TYR A 419 33.16 2.39 -3.44
CA TYR A 419 33.70 2.82 -2.14
C TYR A 419 34.17 1.63 -1.32
N ALA A 420 35.38 1.69 -0.78
CA ALA A 420 35.97 0.63 0.03
C ALA A 420 35.30 0.50 1.41
N SER A 421 34.69 1.58 1.90
CA SER A 421 33.99 1.59 3.19
C SER A 421 32.85 2.60 3.24
N LEU A 422 31.96 2.46 4.22
CA LEU A 422 30.94 3.47 4.51
C LEU A 422 31.54 4.84 4.85
N ASP A 423 32.71 4.89 5.50
CA ASP A 423 33.38 6.14 5.84
C ASP A 423 33.84 6.92 4.59
N GLU A 424 34.30 6.19 3.57
CA GLU A 424 34.66 6.80 2.28
C GLU A 424 33.42 7.37 1.59
N LEU A 425 32.32 6.59 1.57
CA LEU A 425 31.03 7.06 1.05
C LEU A 425 30.52 8.30 1.81
N LEU A 426 30.66 8.34 3.14
CA LEU A 426 30.23 9.48 3.97
C LEU A 426 30.99 10.77 3.62
N SER A 427 32.20 10.66 3.09
CA SER A 427 33.03 11.79 2.67
C SER A 427 32.82 12.22 1.21
N SER A 428 32.04 11.47 0.45
CA SER A 428 31.83 11.72 -0.98
C SER A 428 31.00 12.96 -1.27
N THR A 429 31.19 13.52 -2.46
CA THR A 429 30.42 14.65 -2.97
C THR A 429 29.27 14.19 -3.86
N GLU A 430 28.26 15.04 -4.03
CA GLU A 430 27.12 14.75 -4.92
C GLU A 430 27.56 14.48 -6.37
N ASP A 431 28.56 15.21 -6.86
CA ASP A 431 29.10 15.06 -8.22
C ASP A 431 29.79 13.69 -8.44
N GLU A 432 30.47 13.18 -7.41
CA GLU A 432 31.08 11.85 -7.41
C GLU A 432 30.00 10.77 -7.38
N LEU A 433 28.98 10.91 -6.53
CA LEU A 433 27.85 9.98 -6.49
C LEU A 433 27.13 9.89 -7.83
N CYS A 434 26.90 11.03 -8.50
CA CYS A 434 26.26 11.09 -9.82
C CYS A 434 27.13 10.52 -10.95
N SER A 435 28.42 10.24 -10.71
CA SER A 435 29.29 9.58 -11.70
C SER A 435 29.16 8.06 -11.67
N ILE A 436 28.53 7.50 -10.64
CA ILE A 436 28.38 6.07 -10.46
C ILE A 436 27.26 5.55 -11.38
N PRO A 437 27.49 4.46 -12.14
CA PRO A 437 26.44 3.81 -12.91
C PRO A 437 25.21 3.50 -12.04
N ASP A 438 24.01 3.74 -12.59
CA ASP A 438 22.72 3.59 -11.90
C ASP A 438 22.43 4.61 -10.75
N ILE A 439 23.31 5.57 -10.48
CA ILE A 439 23.07 6.64 -9.50
C ILE A 439 22.87 7.98 -10.22
N GLY A 440 21.60 8.37 -10.35
CA GLY A 440 21.23 9.67 -10.90
C GLY A 440 21.21 10.79 -9.85
N PRO A 441 21.04 12.06 -10.27
CA PRO A 441 21.01 13.23 -9.37
C PRO A 441 20.00 13.12 -8.23
N ILE A 442 18.82 12.57 -8.52
CA ILE A 442 17.75 12.38 -7.52
C ILE A 442 18.18 11.37 -6.44
N THR A 443 18.74 10.23 -6.85
CA THR A 443 19.25 9.21 -5.92
C THR A 443 20.42 9.76 -5.08
N ALA A 444 21.31 10.52 -5.70
CA ALA A 444 22.43 11.17 -5.02
C ALA A 444 21.94 12.15 -3.95
N ASP A 445 20.94 12.98 -4.26
CA ASP A 445 20.34 13.91 -3.29
C ASP A 445 19.70 13.18 -2.09
N TYR A 446 18.93 12.11 -2.33
CA TYR A 446 18.37 11.30 -1.24
C TYR A 446 19.47 10.69 -0.37
N LEU A 447 20.55 10.20 -0.98
CA LEU A 447 21.68 9.61 -0.27
C LEU A 447 22.40 10.65 0.59
N VAL A 448 22.75 11.81 0.02
CA VAL A 448 23.42 12.90 0.74
C VAL A 448 22.53 13.42 1.89
N SER A 449 21.24 13.62 1.61
CA SER A 449 20.27 14.05 2.62
C SER A 449 20.14 13.05 3.76
N TRP A 450 20.12 11.75 3.46
CA TRP A 450 20.09 10.70 4.47
C TRP A 450 21.38 10.65 5.28
N LEU A 451 22.56 10.73 4.65
CA LEU A 451 23.87 10.69 5.31
C LEU A 451 24.10 11.90 6.24
N ARG A 452 23.46 13.04 5.95
CA ARG A 452 23.52 14.25 6.79
C ARG A 452 22.46 14.30 7.90
N ASN A 453 21.49 13.38 7.89
CA ASN A 453 20.44 13.37 8.90
C ASN A 453 21.01 12.91 10.26
N PRO A 454 20.78 13.65 11.37
CA PRO A 454 21.25 13.27 12.70
C PRO A 454 20.83 11.86 13.15
N GLN A 455 19.63 11.41 12.77
CA GLN A 455 19.13 10.07 13.09
C GLN A 455 19.92 8.98 12.36
N SER A 456 20.23 9.19 11.08
CA SER A 456 21.06 8.25 10.30
C SER A 456 22.47 8.16 10.88
N LEU A 457 23.07 9.29 11.24
CA LEU A 457 24.38 9.35 11.88
C LEU A 457 24.40 8.64 13.24
N HIS A 458 23.33 8.77 14.02
CA HIS A 458 23.15 8.05 15.27
C HIS A 458 23.10 6.53 15.04
N GLN A 459 22.30 6.08 14.08
CA GLN A 459 22.20 4.67 13.70
C GLN A 459 23.55 4.10 13.24
N ILE A 460 24.28 4.83 12.38
CA ILE A 460 25.62 4.44 11.92
C ILE A 460 26.58 4.29 13.11
N LYS A 461 26.55 5.21 14.08
CA LYS A 461 27.37 5.13 15.29
C LYS A 461 27.06 3.88 16.11
N LEU A 462 25.78 3.55 16.31
CA LEU A 462 25.38 2.35 17.05
C LEU A 462 25.80 1.06 16.34
N LEU A 463 25.67 0.99 15.02
CA LEU A 463 26.09 -0.17 14.23
C LEU A 463 27.61 -0.35 14.25
N ARG A 464 28.36 0.74 14.18
CA ARG A 464 29.83 0.73 14.31
C ARG A 464 30.27 0.19 15.67
N ASN A 465 29.66 0.68 16.74
CA ASN A 465 29.95 0.22 18.09
C ASN A 465 29.60 -1.25 18.32
N ALA A 466 28.59 -1.77 17.60
CA ALA A 466 28.20 -3.16 17.62
C ALA A 466 29.15 -4.08 16.81
N GLY A 467 30.07 -3.52 16.02
CA GLY A 467 31.02 -4.27 15.20
C GLY A 467 30.45 -4.74 13.86
N VAL A 468 29.41 -4.07 13.35
CA VAL A 468 28.91 -4.32 11.98
C VAL A 468 29.96 -3.86 10.98
N SER A 469 30.31 -4.72 10.01
CA SER A 469 31.29 -4.43 8.97
C SER A 469 30.79 -3.31 8.06
N PHE A 470 31.61 -2.27 7.93
CA PHE A 470 31.38 -1.15 7.02
C PHE A 470 32.23 -1.27 5.76
N GLU A 471 32.98 -2.36 5.63
CA GLU A 471 33.88 -2.60 4.50
C GLU A 471 33.11 -3.18 3.32
N SER A 472 33.53 -2.79 2.12
CA SER A 472 33.07 -3.45 0.90
C SER A 472 33.85 -4.73 0.66
N HIS A 473 33.12 -5.78 0.27
CA HIS A 473 33.68 -7.05 -0.21
C HIS A 473 33.50 -7.20 -1.73
N GLU A 474 32.96 -6.17 -2.40
CA GLU A 474 32.82 -6.17 -3.84
C GLU A 474 34.20 -5.95 -4.49
N GLU A 475 34.43 -6.56 -5.64
CA GLU A 475 35.60 -6.22 -6.45
C GLU A 475 35.53 -4.72 -6.79
N LYS A 476 36.60 -3.99 -6.43
CA LYS A 476 36.68 -2.56 -6.73
C LYS A 476 36.59 -2.38 -8.24
N LEU A 477 35.64 -1.56 -8.68
CA LEU A 477 35.72 -0.97 -10.01
C LEU A 477 36.96 -0.08 -10.03
N ASP A 478 37.79 -0.23 -11.06
CA ASP A 478 39.02 0.52 -11.19
C ASP A 478 38.70 1.98 -11.55
N ASN A 479 38.55 2.83 -10.54
CA ASN A 479 38.05 4.19 -10.72
C ASN A 479 39.13 5.23 -11.05
N ARG A 480 40.24 4.83 -11.70
CA ARG A 480 41.37 5.72 -12.01
C ARG A 480 41.00 6.94 -12.88
N PHE A 481 39.85 6.91 -13.56
CA PHE A 481 39.33 8.02 -14.36
C PHE A 481 38.21 8.81 -13.68
N ALA A 482 37.90 8.53 -12.40
CA ALA A 482 36.90 9.27 -11.63
C ALA A 482 37.15 10.79 -11.66
N GLY A 483 36.09 11.56 -11.94
CA GLY A 483 36.15 13.02 -12.06
C GLY A 483 36.84 13.55 -13.32
N MET A 484 37.41 12.67 -14.16
CA MET A 484 38.04 13.06 -15.43
C MET A 484 37.01 13.10 -16.56
N THR A 485 37.11 14.12 -17.42
CA THR A 485 36.28 14.23 -18.62
C THR A 485 37.13 14.01 -19.88
N PHE A 486 36.80 13.00 -20.66
CA PHE A 486 37.45 12.65 -21.91
C PHE A 486 36.66 13.16 -23.11
N VAL A 487 37.34 13.53 -24.19
CA VAL A 487 36.72 13.80 -25.49
C VAL A 487 37.38 12.93 -26.55
N LEU A 488 36.58 12.14 -27.25
CA LEU A 488 37.05 11.30 -28.36
C LEU A 488 36.98 12.11 -29.68
N THR A 489 38.05 12.08 -30.46
CA THR A 489 38.14 12.73 -31.78
C THR A 489 38.92 11.88 -32.78
N GLY A 490 38.58 11.99 -34.07
CA GLY A 490 39.13 11.13 -35.12
C GLY A 490 38.48 9.74 -35.17
N ALA A 491 38.95 8.90 -36.09
CA ALA A 491 38.65 7.48 -36.19
C ALA A 491 39.67 6.70 -35.36
N LEU A 492 39.18 5.95 -34.36
CA LEU A 492 40.02 5.13 -33.50
C LEU A 492 40.22 3.76 -34.17
N SER A 493 41.46 3.28 -34.16
CA SER A 493 41.92 2.05 -34.82
C SER A 493 41.83 0.82 -33.90
N ALA A 494 42.02 0.99 -32.60
CA ALA A 494 41.98 -0.07 -31.59
C ALA A 494 40.58 -0.28 -30.98
N PHE A 495 39.74 0.76 -30.98
CA PHE A 495 38.39 0.73 -30.42
C PHE A 495 37.39 1.41 -31.36
N THR A 496 36.13 0.99 -31.33
CA THR A 496 35.04 1.88 -31.77
C THR A 496 34.84 3.01 -30.74
N ARG A 497 34.21 4.12 -31.15
CA ARG A 497 33.91 5.21 -30.20
C ARG A 497 33.04 4.75 -29.03
N ASP A 498 32.11 3.83 -29.28
CA ASP A 498 31.22 3.31 -28.25
C ASP A 498 31.98 2.39 -27.29
N GLU A 499 32.89 1.56 -27.79
CA GLU A 499 33.77 0.73 -26.94
C GLU A 499 34.72 1.59 -26.11
N ALA A 500 35.38 2.59 -26.70
CA ALA A 500 36.23 3.52 -25.95
C ALA A 500 35.44 4.30 -24.89
N THR A 501 34.18 4.66 -25.19
CA THR A 501 33.28 5.30 -24.22
C THR A 501 32.96 4.36 -23.06
N ALA A 502 32.57 3.11 -23.37
CA ALA A 502 32.28 2.11 -22.35
C ALA A 502 33.49 1.80 -21.47
N VAL A 503 34.70 1.76 -22.05
CA VAL A 503 35.95 1.59 -21.29
C VAL A 503 36.18 2.79 -20.38
N ILE A 504 36.10 4.02 -20.88
CA ILE A 504 36.29 5.22 -20.05
C ILE A 504 35.29 5.25 -18.89
N GLU A 505 34.03 4.92 -19.16
CA GLU A 505 32.96 4.84 -18.16
C GLU A 505 33.19 3.69 -17.17
N SER A 506 33.72 2.54 -17.61
CA SER A 506 34.04 1.42 -16.71
C SER A 506 35.17 1.73 -15.73
N PHE A 507 36.02 2.71 -16.06
CA PHE A 507 37.05 3.22 -15.16
C PHE A 507 36.64 4.51 -14.40
N GLY A 508 35.35 4.87 -14.43
CA GLY A 508 34.76 6.01 -13.69
C GLY A 508 34.85 7.38 -14.39
N GLY A 509 35.32 7.44 -15.63
CA GLY A 509 35.43 8.68 -16.41
C GLY A 509 34.14 9.08 -17.13
N LYS A 510 34.04 10.36 -17.53
CA LYS A 510 32.91 10.88 -18.32
C LYS A 510 33.36 11.22 -19.74
N VAL A 511 32.59 10.81 -20.76
CA VAL A 511 32.85 11.22 -22.15
C VAL A 511 31.98 12.42 -22.54
N SER A 512 32.60 13.46 -23.08
CA SER A 512 31.92 14.64 -23.61
C SER A 512 32.08 14.75 -25.13
N SER A 513 31.04 15.26 -25.79
CA SER A 513 31.06 15.51 -27.24
C SER A 513 31.84 16.76 -27.62
N SER A 514 32.19 17.64 -26.66
CA SER A 514 32.83 18.93 -26.91
C SER A 514 34.03 19.20 -26.00
N VAL A 515 35.08 19.79 -26.57
CA VAL A 515 36.25 20.23 -25.80
C VAL A 515 35.93 21.54 -25.09
N SER A 516 36.10 21.56 -23.77
CA SER A 516 35.90 22.71 -22.88
C SER A 516 37.05 22.81 -21.88
N LYS A 517 37.12 23.89 -21.08
CA LYS A 517 38.11 24.02 -20.01
C LYS A 517 38.00 22.95 -18.90
N LYS A 518 36.88 22.22 -18.84
CA LYS A 518 36.65 21.11 -17.90
C LYS A 518 37.12 19.75 -18.45
N THR A 519 37.54 19.68 -19.71
CA THR A 519 38.03 18.45 -20.32
C THR A 519 39.42 18.12 -19.78
N SER A 520 39.59 16.91 -19.26
CA SER A 520 40.85 16.40 -18.70
C SER A 520 41.77 15.89 -19.80
N TYR A 521 41.24 15.12 -20.74
CA TYR A 521 42.01 14.52 -21.84
C TYR A 521 41.23 14.51 -23.15
N VAL A 522 41.94 14.59 -24.27
CA VAL A 522 41.39 14.34 -25.60
C VAL A 522 42.09 13.15 -26.23
N VAL A 523 41.35 12.07 -26.51
CA VAL A 523 41.91 10.89 -27.20
C VAL A 523 41.73 11.10 -28.71
N ALA A 524 42.85 11.15 -29.42
CA ALA A 524 42.91 11.51 -30.83
C ALA A 524 43.32 10.31 -31.70
N GLY A 525 42.42 9.88 -32.59
CA GLY A 525 42.68 8.89 -33.63
C GLY A 525 43.07 9.50 -34.98
N GLU A 526 43.05 8.69 -36.04
CA GLU A 526 43.29 9.16 -37.41
C GLU A 526 42.24 10.20 -37.84
N GLU A 527 42.60 11.16 -38.69
CA GLU A 527 41.72 12.26 -39.13
C GLU A 527 41.16 13.14 -37.98
N SER A 528 41.95 13.37 -36.94
CA SER A 528 41.61 14.26 -35.83
C SER A 528 41.47 15.73 -36.25
N GLY A 529 40.23 16.16 -36.56
CA GLY A 529 39.90 17.51 -37.02
C GLY A 529 39.81 18.60 -35.94
N SER A 530 38.77 19.44 -36.02
CA SER A 530 38.63 20.71 -35.26
C SER A 530 38.68 20.61 -33.73
N LYS A 531 38.41 19.44 -33.14
CA LYS A 531 38.51 19.21 -31.69
C LYS A 531 39.96 19.11 -31.20
N LEU A 532 40.86 18.55 -32.02
CA LEU A 532 42.30 18.47 -31.71
C LEU A 532 42.91 19.88 -31.61
N THR A 533 42.63 20.72 -32.60
CA THR A 533 43.07 22.12 -32.62
C THR A 533 42.52 22.89 -31.43
N LYS A 534 41.26 22.65 -31.06
CA LYS A 534 40.63 23.27 -29.89
C LYS A 534 41.28 22.83 -28.58
N ALA A 535 41.64 21.56 -28.43
CA ALA A 535 42.37 21.03 -27.26
C ALA A 535 43.74 21.69 -27.10
N GLN A 536 44.51 21.76 -28.20
CA GLN A 536 45.81 22.42 -28.24
C GLN A 536 45.71 23.91 -27.88
N SER A 537 44.70 24.62 -28.39
CA SER A 537 44.48 26.05 -28.06
C SER A 537 44.14 26.32 -26.60
N LEU A 538 43.55 25.33 -25.91
CA LEU A 538 43.16 25.41 -24.51
C LEU A 538 44.19 24.79 -23.55
N GLY A 539 45.30 24.25 -24.07
CA GLY A 539 46.34 23.61 -23.28
C GLY A 539 45.91 22.28 -22.64
N ILE A 540 44.91 21.61 -23.22
CA ILE A 540 44.38 20.34 -22.70
C ILE A 540 45.23 19.18 -23.25
N PRO A 541 45.71 18.25 -22.41
CA PRO A 541 46.50 17.09 -22.83
C PRO A 541 45.77 16.25 -23.90
N VAL A 542 46.50 15.89 -24.96
CA VAL A 542 46.02 15.03 -26.04
C VAL A 542 46.74 13.69 -25.93
N LEU A 543 45.96 12.60 -25.88
CA LEU A 543 46.44 11.22 -25.80
C LEU A 543 46.31 10.56 -27.17
N THR A 544 47.33 9.81 -27.56
CA THR A 544 47.24 8.81 -28.62
C THR A 544 46.47 7.57 -28.15
N GLU A 545 45.99 6.74 -29.07
CA GLU A 545 45.35 5.47 -28.72
C GLU A 545 46.25 4.54 -27.90
N GLY A 546 47.55 4.52 -28.20
CA GLY A 546 48.51 3.72 -27.42
C GLY A 546 48.69 4.23 -25.99
N GLU A 547 48.70 5.55 -25.79
CA GLU A 547 48.75 6.15 -24.45
C GLU A 547 47.44 5.93 -23.68
N PHE A 548 46.29 5.96 -24.37
CA PHE A 548 45.01 5.60 -23.77
C PHE A 548 44.97 4.13 -23.33
N CYS A 549 45.46 3.19 -24.16
CA CYS A 549 45.60 1.79 -23.78
C CYS A 549 46.51 1.60 -22.56
N ALA A 550 47.65 2.29 -22.51
CA ALA A 550 48.58 2.22 -21.39
C ALA A 550 47.98 2.76 -20.07
N MET A 551 46.95 3.61 -20.15
CA MET A 551 46.24 4.11 -18.98
C MET A 551 45.18 3.15 -18.43
N ILE A 552 44.77 2.12 -19.19
CA ILE A 552 43.75 1.14 -18.81
C ILE A 552 44.31 -0.28 -18.57
N GLU A 553 45.60 -0.50 -18.82
CA GLU A 553 46.38 -1.63 -18.28
C GLU A 553 46.68 -1.42 -16.79
#